data_AF-A0A958B1A3-F1
#
_entry.id   AF-A0A958B1A3-F1
#
_cell.length_a   1.000
_cell.length_b   1.000
_cell.length_c   1.000
_cell.angle_alpha   90.00
_cell.angle_beta   90.00
_cell.angle_gamma   90.00
#
_symmetry.space_group_name_H-M   'P 1'
#
loop_
_entity.id
_entity.type
_entity.pdbx_description
1 polymer ?
#
loop_
_entity_poly.entity_id
_entity_poly.type
_entity_poly.pdbx_seq_one_letter_code
_entity_poly.pdbx_strand_id
1 'polypeptide(L)'
;MSKKQSRIDLRIDVLDLEDQHAVVLTNLKPPELVEAIVAEFHGDVNAQYLGANAADYYLVNAENSAVLDSETPVGQQVANNGRLALQEIERPLPSGGRSLKHIAYLRELASGNVYKLRWQPAIVGRFSEDLPMNELVAVDLQSYPTGLRVSRRHVAITETDGQFFVENLSKNPVSIRRGDDVIISVESRKQQIAPGDVIDLERSDIMLKLIVRNGASPDPVDAPPAEKPVENEEEN
;
A
#
# COMPACT_ATOMS: atom_id res chain seq x y z
N MET A 1 -36.13 -13.15 20.33
CA MET A 1 -36.18 -13.64 18.94
C MET A 1 -35.19 -12.80 18.14
N SER A 2 -34.12 -13.40 17.60
CA SER A 2 -33.13 -12.66 16.79
C SER A 2 -33.75 -12.32 15.44
N LYS A 3 -33.80 -11.04 15.05
CA LYS A 3 -34.24 -10.64 13.71
C LYS A 3 -33.29 -11.25 12.69
N LYS A 4 -33.82 -12.02 11.75
CA LYS A 4 -33.03 -12.60 10.65
C LYS A 4 -32.43 -11.46 9.83
N GLN A 5 -31.11 -11.29 9.91
CA GLN A 5 -30.41 -10.24 9.15
C GLN A 5 -30.47 -10.57 7.65
N SER A 6 -30.82 -9.57 6.84
CA SER A 6 -30.89 -9.69 5.38
C SER A 6 -29.48 -9.72 4.79
N ARG A 7 -29.31 -10.52 3.73
CA ARG A 7 -28.03 -10.70 3.02
C ARG A 7 -28.23 -10.53 1.52
N ILE A 8 -27.17 -10.12 0.84
CA ILE A 8 -27.07 -10.09 -0.62
C ILE A 8 -25.85 -10.91 -1.06
N ASP A 9 -25.95 -11.55 -2.20
CA ASP A 9 -24.84 -12.16 -2.93
C ASP A 9 -24.11 -11.08 -3.72
N LEU A 10 -22.78 -11.12 -3.73
CA LEU A 10 -21.91 -10.21 -4.47
C LEU A 10 -20.76 -10.97 -5.14
N ARG A 11 -20.21 -10.36 -6.19
CA ARG A 11 -18.89 -10.69 -6.75
C ARG A 11 -17.93 -9.54 -6.46
N ILE A 12 -16.72 -9.84 -6.03
CA ILE A 12 -15.75 -8.83 -5.61
C ILE A 12 -14.41 -9.12 -6.29
N ASP A 13 -13.91 -8.14 -7.03
CA ASP A 13 -12.55 -8.15 -7.55
C ASP A 13 -11.61 -7.59 -6.48
N VAL A 14 -10.69 -8.42 -5.98
CA VAL A 14 -9.69 -8.04 -4.98
C VAL A 14 -8.36 -7.83 -5.70
N LEU A 15 -8.17 -6.61 -6.21
CA LEU A 15 -7.02 -6.26 -7.06
C LEU A 15 -6.95 -7.16 -8.31
N ASP A 16 -6.00 -8.09 -8.37
CA ASP A 16 -5.85 -9.04 -9.48
C ASP A 16 -6.61 -10.36 -9.28
N LEU A 17 -7.28 -10.53 -8.13
CA LEU A 17 -8.16 -11.67 -7.86
C LEU A 17 -9.60 -11.33 -8.23
N GLU A 18 -9.99 -11.68 -9.45
CA GLU A 18 -11.32 -11.38 -9.96
C GLU A 18 -12.40 -12.35 -9.48
N ASP A 19 -13.66 -11.91 -9.50
CA ASP A 19 -14.88 -12.72 -9.34
C ASP A 19 -15.00 -13.49 -8.01
N GLN A 20 -14.44 -12.97 -6.93
CA GLN A 20 -14.55 -13.60 -5.60
C GLN A 20 -16.00 -13.54 -5.12
N HIS A 21 -16.60 -14.68 -4.80
CA HIS A 21 -17.98 -14.75 -4.31
C HIS A 21 -18.05 -14.36 -2.83
N ALA A 22 -19.00 -13.49 -2.47
CA ALA A 22 -19.24 -13.08 -1.10
C ALA A 22 -20.74 -12.99 -0.80
N VAL A 23 -21.14 -13.36 0.42
CA VAL A 23 -22.50 -13.16 0.93
C VAL A 23 -22.44 -12.13 2.05
N VAL A 24 -22.95 -10.93 1.79
CA VAL A 24 -22.74 -9.75 2.62
C VAL A 24 -24.03 -9.31 3.30
N LEU A 25 -23.94 -8.80 4.53
CA LEU A 25 -25.07 -8.20 5.23
C LEU A 25 -25.51 -6.91 4.52
N THR A 26 -26.81 -6.75 4.26
CA THR A 26 -27.30 -5.57 3.50
C THR A 26 -27.09 -4.25 4.23
N ASN A 27 -26.92 -4.28 5.55
CA ASN A 27 -26.70 -3.12 6.40
C ASN A 27 -25.21 -2.81 6.65
N LEU A 28 -24.28 -3.60 6.08
CA LEU A 28 -22.84 -3.36 6.18
C LEU A 28 -22.48 -2.10 5.38
N LYS A 29 -21.62 -1.24 5.93
CA LYS A 29 -21.07 -0.09 5.21
C LYS A 29 -19.85 -0.50 4.37
N PRO A 30 -19.51 0.23 3.29
CA PRO A 30 -18.36 -0.09 2.47
C PRO A 30 -17.02 -0.21 3.23
N PRO A 31 -16.67 0.69 4.18
CA PRO A 31 -15.42 0.52 4.95
C PRO A 31 -15.37 -0.78 5.76
N GLU A 32 -16.50 -1.19 6.34
CA GLU A 32 -16.60 -2.46 7.08
C GLU A 32 -16.45 -3.67 6.15
N LEU A 33 -16.94 -3.58 4.91
CA LEU A 33 -16.71 -4.61 3.89
C LEU A 33 -15.25 -4.65 3.44
N VAL A 34 -14.60 -3.49 3.29
CA VAL A 34 -13.16 -3.41 3.00
C VAL A 34 -12.35 -4.06 4.11
N GLU A 35 -12.65 -3.78 5.38
CA GLU A 35 -12.01 -4.43 6.52
C GLU A 35 -12.16 -5.95 6.48
N ALA A 36 -13.36 -6.46 6.16
CA ALA A 36 -13.60 -7.89 6.02
C ALA A 36 -12.83 -8.52 4.85
N ILE A 37 -12.75 -7.84 3.70
CA ILE A 37 -11.95 -8.29 2.55
C ILE A 37 -10.47 -8.35 2.92
N VAL A 38 -9.94 -7.29 3.52
CA VAL A 38 -8.52 -7.26 3.94
C VAL A 38 -8.23 -8.35 4.96
N ALA A 39 -9.12 -8.56 5.95
CA ALA A 39 -8.94 -9.61 6.95
C ALA A 39 -8.92 -11.03 6.35
N GLU A 40 -9.72 -11.28 5.31
CA GLU A 40 -9.81 -12.58 4.63
C GLU A 40 -8.61 -12.85 3.70
N PHE A 41 -8.24 -11.86 2.88
CA PHE A 41 -7.27 -12.06 1.79
C PHE A 41 -5.85 -11.61 2.15
N HIS A 42 -5.63 -10.84 3.22
CA HIS A 42 -4.29 -10.41 3.60
C HIS A 42 -3.39 -11.60 3.93
N GLY A 43 -2.20 -11.62 3.34
CA GLY A 43 -1.24 -12.72 3.49
C GLY A 43 -1.48 -13.90 2.54
N ASP A 44 -2.58 -13.92 1.77
CA ASP A 44 -2.76 -14.91 0.70
C ASP A 44 -1.65 -14.73 -0.36
N VAL A 45 -1.09 -15.86 -0.80
CA VAL A 45 -0.07 -15.91 -1.86
C VAL A 45 -0.61 -15.42 -3.21
N ASN A 46 -1.91 -15.56 -3.43
CA ASN A 46 -2.59 -15.10 -4.64
C ASN A 46 -2.91 -13.60 -4.58
N ALA A 47 -3.14 -13.05 -3.38
CA ALA A 47 -3.39 -11.62 -3.16
C ALA A 47 -2.07 -10.85 -2.96
N GLN A 48 -1.14 -10.98 -3.92
CA GLN A 48 0.25 -10.59 -3.70
C GLN A 48 0.48 -9.08 -3.44
N TYR A 49 -0.50 -8.24 -3.80
CA TYR A 49 -0.44 -6.78 -3.71
C TYR A 49 -1.30 -6.19 -2.56
N LEU A 50 -2.06 -7.03 -1.86
CA LEU A 50 -2.96 -6.56 -0.81
C LEU A 50 -2.20 -6.28 0.50
N GLY A 51 -2.23 -5.03 0.94
CA GLY A 51 -1.68 -4.57 2.21
C GLY A 51 -2.64 -4.78 3.38
N ALA A 52 -2.11 -4.67 4.60
CA ALA A 52 -2.87 -4.96 5.83
C ALA A 52 -3.83 -3.84 6.26
N ASN A 53 -3.68 -2.63 5.71
CA ASN A 53 -4.43 -1.46 6.16
C ASN A 53 -5.67 -1.22 5.27
N ALA A 54 -6.85 -1.52 5.80
CA ALA A 54 -8.12 -1.28 5.13
C ALA A 54 -8.32 0.17 4.68
N ALA A 55 -7.76 1.15 5.41
CA ALA A 55 -7.86 2.57 5.07
C ALA A 55 -7.06 2.98 3.82
N ASP A 56 -6.30 2.07 3.21
CA ASP A 56 -5.65 2.29 1.92
C ASP A 56 -6.52 1.88 0.73
N TYR A 57 -7.76 1.45 0.98
CA TYR A 57 -8.67 0.93 -0.06
C TYR A 57 -10.07 1.52 0.00
N TYR A 58 -10.77 1.45 -1.13
CA TYR A 58 -12.19 1.76 -1.25
C TYR A 58 -12.85 0.81 -2.26
N LEU A 59 -14.19 0.80 -2.26
CA LEU A 59 -14.98 -0.02 -3.18
C LEU A 59 -15.58 0.84 -4.29
N VAL A 60 -15.51 0.33 -5.51
CA VAL A 60 -16.25 0.83 -6.66
C VAL A 60 -17.17 -0.25 -7.20
N ASN A 61 -18.21 0.17 -7.91
CA ASN A 61 -18.93 -0.73 -8.80
C ASN A 61 -18.04 -1.09 -10.00
N ALA A 62 -17.85 -2.39 -10.24
CA ALA A 62 -16.90 -2.86 -11.26
C ALA A 62 -17.38 -2.57 -12.70
N GLU A 63 -18.68 -2.39 -12.93
CA GLU A 63 -19.25 -2.19 -14.27
C GLU A 63 -19.13 -0.74 -14.73
N ASN A 64 -19.22 0.22 -13.80
CA ASN A 64 -19.26 1.65 -14.14
C ASN A 64 -18.22 2.50 -13.39
N SER A 65 -17.38 1.89 -12.55
CA SER A 65 -16.35 2.54 -11.73
C SER A 65 -16.86 3.62 -10.77
N ALA A 66 -18.17 3.64 -10.47
CA ALA A 66 -18.73 4.57 -9.49
C ALA A 66 -18.28 4.17 -8.07
N VAL A 67 -17.73 5.14 -7.33
CA VAL A 67 -17.33 4.98 -5.94
C VAL A 67 -18.57 4.78 -5.06
N LEU A 68 -18.53 3.81 -4.15
CA LEU A 68 -19.58 3.63 -3.16
C LEU A 68 -19.46 4.70 -2.07
N ASP A 69 -20.59 5.27 -1.67
CA ASP A 69 -20.69 6.19 -0.54
C ASP A 69 -20.38 5.46 0.78
N SER A 70 -19.43 5.98 1.57
CA SER A 70 -18.90 5.28 2.75
C SER A 70 -19.91 5.16 3.89
N GLU A 71 -20.92 6.02 3.93
CA GLU A 71 -21.90 6.08 5.02
C GLU A 71 -23.18 5.31 4.70
N THR A 72 -23.47 5.10 3.42
CA THR A 72 -24.65 4.40 2.96
C THR A 72 -24.41 2.88 2.95
N PRO A 73 -25.31 2.05 3.51
CA PRO A 73 -25.12 0.61 3.49
C PRO A 73 -25.03 0.02 2.08
N VAL A 74 -24.20 -1.01 1.89
CA VAL A 74 -23.92 -1.64 0.59
C VAL A 74 -25.21 -2.13 -0.08
N GLY A 75 -26.15 -2.70 0.67
CA GLY A 75 -27.41 -3.21 0.12
C GLY A 75 -28.39 -2.14 -0.38
N GLN A 76 -28.10 -0.85 -0.17
CA GLN A 76 -28.85 0.27 -0.75
C GLN A 76 -28.18 0.85 -2.00
N GLN A 77 -26.91 0.51 -2.23
CA GLN A 77 -26.11 1.02 -3.34
C GLN A 77 -25.90 -0.01 -4.45
N VAL A 78 -25.95 -1.30 -4.10
CA VAL A 78 -25.60 -2.42 -4.97
C VAL A 78 -26.74 -3.42 -4.99
N ALA A 79 -27.11 -3.88 -6.18
CA ALA A 79 -28.11 -4.93 -6.35
C ALA A 79 -27.56 -6.32 -5.96
N ASN A 80 -28.47 -7.27 -5.72
CA ASN A 80 -28.08 -8.67 -5.53
C ASN A 80 -27.36 -9.21 -6.78
N ASN A 81 -26.29 -9.99 -6.57
CA ASN A 81 -25.31 -10.42 -7.57
C ASN A 81 -24.51 -9.28 -8.24
N GLY A 82 -24.50 -8.07 -7.66
CA GLY A 82 -23.67 -6.98 -8.17
C GLY A 82 -22.17 -7.29 -8.07
N ARG A 83 -21.39 -6.71 -8.98
CA ARG A 83 -19.92 -6.82 -9.00
C ARG A 83 -19.26 -5.56 -8.48
N LEU A 84 -18.40 -5.71 -7.47
CA LEU A 84 -17.59 -4.65 -6.89
C LEU A 84 -16.12 -4.88 -7.18
N ALA A 85 -15.33 -3.82 -7.18
CA ALA A 85 -13.88 -3.90 -7.23
C ALA A 85 -13.26 -3.12 -6.07
N LEU A 86 -12.30 -3.73 -5.40
CA LEU A 86 -11.45 -3.10 -4.41
C LEU A 86 -10.36 -2.30 -5.14
N GLN A 87 -10.28 -1.01 -4.87
CA GLN A 87 -9.27 -0.12 -5.44
C GLN A 87 -8.41 0.50 -4.34
N GLU A 88 -7.15 0.77 -4.67
CA GLU A 88 -6.22 1.47 -3.79
C GLU A 88 -6.49 2.98 -3.84
N ILE A 89 -6.55 3.63 -2.68
CA ILE A 89 -6.60 5.08 -2.59
C ILE A 89 -5.28 5.64 -3.09
N GLU A 90 -5.28 6.54 -4.07
CA GLU A 90 -4.07 7.29 -4.44
C GLU A 90 -3.80 8.43 -3.45
N ARG A 91 -2.53 8.65 -3.11
CA ARG A 91 -2.12 9.70 -2.17
C ARG A 91 -1.38 10.81 -2.94
N PRO A 92 -1.53 12.08 -2.54
CA PRO A 92 -0.78 13.17 -3.15
C PRO A 92 0.72 12.95 -2.98
N LEU A 93 1.49 13.41 -3.96
CA LEU A 93 2.95 13.36 -3.87
C LEU A 93 3.43 14.24 -2.71
N PRO A 94 4.29 13.72 -1.83
CA PRO A 94 4.90 14.52 -0.77
C PRO A 94 5.90 15.53 -1.34
N SER A 95 6.28 16.52 -0.54
CA SER A 95 7.30 17.48 -0.95
C SER A 95 8.63 16.79 -1.27
N GLY A 96 9.18 17.05 -2.47
CA GLY A 96 10.38 16.40 -2.98
C GLY A 96 10.16 14.98 -3.53
N GLY A 97 8.94 14.46 -3.46
CA GLY A 97 8.55 13.20 -4.08
C GLY A 97 8.25 13.37 -5.57
N ARG A 98 8.48 12.29 -6.33
CA ARG A 98 8.08 12.17 -7.74
C ARG A 98 7.32 10.87 -7.92
N SER A 99 6.43 10.78 -8.90
CA SER A 99 5.75 9.53 -9.22
C SER A 99 6.74 8.44 -9.68
N LEU A 100 6.38 7.20 -9.40
CA LEU A 100 6.96 6.04 -10.05
C LEU A 100 6.27 5.82 -11.39
N LYS A 101 6.99 5.29 -12.37
CA LYS A 101 6.43 4.92 -13.67
C LYS A 101 5.73 3.56 -13.58
N HIS A 102 6.27 2.64 -12.79
CA HIS A 102 5.68 1.33 -12.55
C HIS A 102 5.12 1.21 -11.13
N ILE A 103 4.00 0.49 -10.99
CA ILE A 103 3.42 0.18 -9.68
C ILE A 103 4.31 -0.85 -8.99
N ALA A 104 4.89 -0.45 -7.86
CA ALA A 104 5.80 -1.30 -7.07
C ALA A 104 5.36 -1.41 -5.62
N TYR A 105 5.73 -2.51 -5.01
CA TYR A 105 5.42 -2.85 -3.63
C TYR A 105 6.63 -3.44 -2.94
N LEU A 106 6.69 -3.29 -1.62
CA LEU A 106 7.54 -4.10 -0.76
C LEU A 106 6.68 -5.04 0.06
N ARG A 107 7.04 -6.33 0.09
CA ARG A 107 6.45 -7.31 0.99
C ARG A 107 7.44 -7.67 2.08
N GLU A 108 7.07 -7.46 3.33
CA GLU A 108 7.84 -7.96 4.47
C GLU A 108 7.60 -9.46 4.62
N LEU A 109 8.68 -10.25 4.64
CA LEU A 109 8.60 -11.70 4.48
C LEU A 109 8.12 -12.44 5.73
N ALA A 110 8.32 -11.90 6.94
CA ALA A 110 7.92 -12.57 8.17
C ALA A 110 6.42 -12.42 8.47
N SER A 111 5.86 -11.21 8.31
CA SER A 111 4.45 -10.92 8.57
C SER A 111 3.57 -11.02 7.34
N GLY A 112 4.16 -10.96 6.14
CA GLY A 112 3.42 -10.89 4.88
C GLY A 112 2.87 -9.51 4.54
N ASN A 113 3.10 -8.49 5.38
CA ASN A 113 2.62 -7.13 5.14
C ASN A 113 3.14 -6.58 3.81
N VAL A 114 2.26 -5.95 3.04
CA VAL A 114 2.58 -5.35 1.75
C VAL A 114 2.44 -3.83 1.81
N TYR A 115 3.41 -3.12 1.24
CA TYR A 115 3.49 -1.67 1.21
C TYR A 115 3.58 -1.19 -0.24
N LYS A 116 2.59 -0.42 -0.72
CA LYS A 116 2.66 0.24 -2.03
C LYS A 116 3.71 1.35 -2.00
N LEU A 117 4.63 1.33 -2.96
CA LEU A 117 5.55 2.43 -3.21
C LEU A 117 4.81 3.45 -4.08
N ARG A 118 4.44 4.58 -3.49
CA ARG A 118 3.59 5.60 -4.13
C ARG A 118 4.39 6.72 -4.81
N TRP A 119 5.62 6.94 -4.35
CA TRP A 119 6.50 7.99 -4.83
C TRP A 119 7.96 7.54 -4.77
N GLN A 120 8.84 8.34 -5.35
CA GLN A 120 10.29 8.22 -5.25
C GLN A 120 10.98 9.54 -4.87
N PRO A 121 12.04 9.50 -4.05
CA PRO A 121 12.56 8.31 -3.37
C PRO A 121 11.57 7.76 -2.34
N ALA A 122 11.26 6.47 -2.41
CA ALA A 122 10.48 5.78 -1.40
C ALA A 122 11.43 5.42 -0.27
N ILE A 123 11.29 6.09 0.87
CA ILE A 123 12.15 5.84 2.02
C ILE A 123 11.57 4.70 2.85
N VAL A 124 12.41 3.72 3.15
CA VAL A 124 12.15 2.69 4.15
C VAL A 124 12.93 3.03 5.42
N GLY A 125 12.25 3.04 6.55
CA GLY A 125 12.88 3.42 7.81
C GLY A 125 11.90 3.47 8.95
N ARG A 126 12.07 4.48 9.80
CA ARG A 126 11.14 4.80 10.89
C ARG A 126 10.73 6.25 10.80
N PHE A 127 9.47 6.51 11.11
CA PHE A 127 9.01 7.88 11.32
C PHE A 127 9.80 8.58 12.44
N SER A 128 9.93 9.91 12.35
CA SER A 128 10.63 10.72 13.37
C SER A 128 10.26 12.18 13.24
N GLU A 129 9.54 12.74 14.21
CA GLU A 129 9.17 14.16 14.24
C GLU A 129 10.36 15.12 14.06
N ASP A 130 11.54 14.73 14.57
CA ASP A 130 12.76 15.56 14.52
C ASP A 130 13.48 15.62 13.16
N LEU A 131 13.03 14.87 12.15
CA LEU A 131 13.70 14.81 10.84
C LEU A 131 12.87 15.47 9.75
N PRO A 132 13.51 16.24 8.84
CA PRO A 132 12.81 16.76 7.68
C PRO A 132 12.34 15.62 6.76
N MET A 133 11.38 15.95 5.89
CA MET A 133 10.89 15.06 4.82
C MET A 133 10.39 13.70 5.32
N ASN A 134 9.73 13.66 6.48
CA ASN A 134 9.05 12.44 6.95
C ASN A 134 8.00 11.94 5.96
N GLU A 135 7.41 12.85 5.19
CA GLU A 135 6.44 12.53 4.15
C GLU A 135 7.03 11.61 3.06
N LEU A 136 8.36 11.52 2.92
CA LEU A 136 9.01 10.58 2.00
C LEU A 136 9.10 9.15 2.53
N VAL A 137 8.83 8.91 3.82
CA VAL A 137 8.79 7.56 4.42
C VAL A 137 7.58 6.82 3.87
N ALA A 138 7.83 5.98 2.86
CA ALA A 138 6.82 5.15 2.23
C ALA A 138 6.57 3.84 3.01
N VAL A 139 7.58 3.38 3.76
CA VAL A 139 7.48 2.18 4.60
C VAL A 139 8.02 2.49 5.99
N ASP A 140 7.10 2.63 6.94
CA ASP A 140 7.43 2.82 8.36
C ASP A 140 7.47 1.46 9.07
N LEU A 141 8.66 1.12 9.56
CA LEU A 141 8.94 -0.14 10.24
C LEU A 141 8.94 0.03 11.77
N GLN A 142 8.53 1.18 12.31
CA GLN A 142 8.58 1.44 13.75
C GLN A 142 7.75 0.44 14.58
N SER A 143 6.63 -0.05 14.05
CA SER A 143 5.74 -0.98 14.74
C SER A 143 6.26 -2.42 14.82
N TYR A 144 7.33 -2.75 14.09
CA TYR A 144 7.90 -4.10 14.11
C TYR A 144 8.62 -4.40 15.42
N PRO A 145 8.63 -5.66 15.90
CA PRO A 145 9.34 -6.05 17.12
C PRO A 145 10.83 -5.66 17.12
N THR A 146 11.48 -5.75 15.95
CA THR A 146 12.89 -5.36 15.75
C THR A 146 13.03 -3.99 15.07
N GLY A 147 11.92 -3.26 14.88
CA GLY A 147 11.84 -2.00 14.15
C GLY A 147 12.78 -0.92 14.70
N LEU A 148 12.98 -0.87 16.02
CA LEU A 148 13.89 0.10 16.65
C LEU A 148 15.36 -0.02 16.19
N ARG A 149 15.75 -1.17 15.63
CA ARG A 149 17.08 -1.40 15.05
C ARG A 149 17.22 -0.83 13.62
N VAL A 150 16.09 -0.49 13.00
CA VAL A 150 16.04 0.20 11.72
C VAL A 150 16.33 1.69 11.94
N SER A 151 17.18 2.26 11.09
CA SER A 151 17.44 3.70 11.04
C SER A 151 16.17 4.46 10.60
N ARG A 152 16.00 5.69 11.07
CA ARG A 152 14.87 6.56 10.66
C ARG A 152 14.80 6.78 9.14
N ARG A 153 15.97 6.83 8.50
CA ARG A 153 16.16 6.77 7.05
C ARG A 153 17.14 5.64 6.81
N HIS A 154 16.66 4.45 6.45
CA HIS A 154 17.52 3.28 6.30
C HIS A 154 17.88 3.07 4.83
N VAL A 155 16.86 3.01 3.98
CA VAL A 155 17.00 2.72 2.56
C VAL A 155 16.16 3.69 1.76
N ALA A 156 16.68 4.12 0.61
CA ALA A 156 15.87 4.76 -0.43
C ALA A 156 15.70 3.82 -1.61
N ILE A 157 14.48 3.75 -2.13
CA ILE A 157 14.16 3.09 -3.39
C ILE A 157 13.83 4.17 -4.42
N THR A 158 14.50 4.11 -5.57
CA THR A 158 14.27 5.03 -6.70
C THR A 158 14.08 4.24 -7.98
N GLU A 159 13.46 4.88 -8.96
CA GLU A 159 13.28 4.33 -10.30
C GLU A 159 13.90 5.26 -11.34
N THR A 160 14.68 4.70 -12.26
CA THR A 160 15.24 5.43 -13.40
C THR A 160 15.17 4.55 -14.62
N ASP A 161 14.60 5.07 -15.71
CA ASP A 161 14.39 4.35 -16.97
C ASP A 161 13.72 2.98 -16.82
N GLY A 162 12.75 2.89 -15.89
CA GLY A 162 12.01 1.65 -15.62
C GLY A 162 12.76 0.63 -14.75
N GLN A 163 13.95 0.97 -14.26
CA GLN A 163 14.76 0.12 -13.38
C GLN A 163 14.74 0.65 -11.95
N PHE A 164 14.63 -0.26 -10.99
CA PHE A 164 14.64 0.06 -9.58
C PHE A 164 16.06 0.02 -9.00
N PHE A 165 16.33 0.94 -8.10
CA PHE A 165 17.61 1.07 -7.41
C PHE A 165 17.39 1.23 -5.91
N VAL A 166 18.27 0.60 -5.14
CA VAL A 166 18.33 0.65 -3.68
C VAL A 166 19.58 1.41 -3.27
N GLU A 167 19.43 2.35 -2.34
CA GLU A 167 20.53 3.11 -1.75
C GLU A 167 20.47 2.99 -0.23
N ASN A 168 21.60 2.67 0.41
CA ASN A 168 21.70 2.67 1.87
C ASN A 168 21.94 4.11 2.36
N LEU A 169 21.02 4.62 3.16
CA LEU A 169 21.06 5.98 3.71
C LEU A 169 21.62 6.02 5.14
N SER A 170 22.03 4.88 5.69
CA SER A 170 22.43 4.78 7.08
C SER A 170 23.76 4.05 7.26
N LYS A 171 24.27 4.05 8.50
CA LYS A 171 25.47 3.28 8.87
C LYS A 171 25.18 1.81 9.12
N ASN A 172 23.90 1.43 9.26
CA ASN A 172 23.52 0.04 9.43
C ASN A 172 23.59 -0.65 8.06
N PRO A 173 24.13 -1.87 8.00
CA PRO A 173 24.32 -2.58 6.74
C PRO A 173 22.97 -2.99 6.14
N VAL A 174 22.95 -3.01 4.81
CA VAL A 174 21.84 -3.43 3.97
C VAL A 174 22.42 -4.31 2.88
N SER A 175 21.74 -5.41 2.55
CA SER A 175 22.10 -6.25 1.42
C SER A 175 20.88 -6.54 0.54
N ILE A 176 21.14 -6.94 -0.70
CA ILE A 176 20.14 -7.46 -1.64
C ILE A 176 20.41 -8.94 -1.80
N ARG A 177 19.40 -9.76 -1.54
CA ARG A 177 19.42 -11.20 -1.82
C ARG A 177 18.71 -11.48 -3.14
N ARG A 178 19.39 -12.17 -4.05
CA ARG A 178 18.88 -12.57 -5.37
C ARG A 178 18.92 -14.09 -5.49
N GLY A 179 17.74 -14.71 -5.50
CA GLY A 179 17.64 -16.16 -5.34
C GLY A 179 18.24 -16.64 -4.01
N ASP A 180 18.67 -17.89 -3.95
CA ASP A 180 19.10 -18.51 -2.70
C ASP A 180 20.57 -18.19 -2.33
N ASP A 181 21.43 -17.87 -3.31
CA ASP A 181 22.89 -17.88 -3.11
C ASP A 181 23.60 -16.55 -3.35
N VAL A 182 22.92 -15.53 -3.89
CA VAL A 182 23.57 -14.26 -4.24
C VAL A 182 23.20 -13.17 -3.24
N ILE A 183 24.18 -12.71 -2.47
CA ILE A 183 24.06 -11.57 -1.55
C ILE A 183 24.95 -10.43 -2.04
N ILE A 184 24.34 -9.28 -2.28
CA ILE A 184 25.02 -8.06 -2.76
C ILE A 184 24.92 -7.01 -1.66
N SER A 185 26.06 -6.57 -1.11
CA SER A 185 26.06 -5.49 -0.13
C SER A 185 25.67 -4.15 -0.78
N VAL A 186 24.77 -3.41 -0.14
CA VAL A 186 24.41 -2.05 -0.53
C VAL A 186 25.25 -1.08 0.30
N GLU A 187 26.44 -0.77 -0.22
CA GLU A 187 27.33 0.25 0.34
C GLU A 187 26.86 1.66 -0.05
N SER A 188 27.79 2.61 -0.21
CA SER A 188 27.48 4.03 -0.48
C SER A 188 27.01 4.33 -1.92
N ARG A 189 26.86 3.33 -2.78
CA ARG A 189 26.41 3.50 -4.17
C ARG A 189 25.07 2.82 -4.37
N LYS A 190 24.23 3.43 -5.20
CA LYS A 190 22.98 2.82 -5.67
C LYS A 190 23.26 1.46 -6.29
N GLN A 191 22.53 0.45 -5.83
CA GLN A 191 22.55 -0.90 -6.40
C GLN A 191 21.23 -1.16 -7.14
N GLN A 192 21.32 -1.72 -8.34
CA GLN A 192 20.13 -2.12 -9.06
C GLN A 192 19.46 -3.31 -8.36
N ILE A 193 18.13 -3.25 -8.23
CA ILE A 193 17.31 -4.32 -7.68
C ILE A 193 16.29 -4.76 -8.74
N ALA A 194 16.07 -6.07 -8.86
CA ALA A 194 15.08 -6.65 -9.76
C ALA A 194 13.80 -7.02 -9.00
N PRO A 195 12.63 -7.07 -9.68
CA PRO A 195 11.44 -7.67 -9.09
C PRO A 195 11.74 -9.10 -8.63
N GLY A 196 11.34 -9.43 -7.40
CA GLY A 196 11.61 -10.71 -6.76
C GLY A 196 12.84 -10.73 -5.84
N ASP A 197 13.79 -9.80 -6.01
CA ASP A 197 14.92 -9.62 -5.11
C ASP A 197 14.43 -9.15 -3.73
N VAL A 198 15.23 -9.43 -2.68
CA VAL A 198 14.90 -9.13 -1.28
C VAL A 198 15.92 -8.15 -0.70
N ILE A 199 15.45 -7.05 -0.14
CA ILE A 199 16.25 -6.12 0.66
C ILE A 199 16.32 -6.67 2.08
N ASP A 200 17.52 -6.93 2.57
CA ASP A 200 17.78 -7.43 3.92
C ASP A 200 18.35 -6.30 4.80
N LEU A 201 17.59 -5.95 5.84
CA LEU A 201 18.01 -4.99 6.87
C LEU A 201 18.68 -5.75 8.01
N GLU A 202 19.95 -6.11 7.81
CA GLU A 202 20.67 -7.18 8.54
C GLU A 202 20.60 -7.07 10.08
N ARG A 203 20.61 -5.86 10.65
CA ARG A 203 20.57 -5.69 12.12
C ARG A 203 19.20 -5.94 12.74
N SER A 204 18.14 -5.83 11.93
CA SER A 204 16.74 -5.99 12.35
C SER A 204 16.15 -7.34 11.93
N ASP A 205 16.85 -8.12 11.10
CA ASP A 205 16.33 -9.35 10.48
C ASP A 205 15.02 -9.13 9.67
N ILE A 206 14.75 -7.88 9.27
CA ILE A 206 13.60 -7.52 8.43
C ILE A 206 14.00 -7.68 6.97
N MET A 207 13.23 -8.49 6.25
CA MET A 207 13.45 -8.78 4.83
C MET A 207 12.27 -8.28 4.00
N LEU A 208 12.55 -7.46 2.99
CA LEU A 208 11.55 -6.79 2.16
C LEU A 208 11.74 -7.20 0.70
N LYS A 209 10.82 -8.00 0.17
CA LYS A 209 10.81 -8.42 -1.22
C LYS A 209 10.22 -7.32 -2.11
N LEU A 210 10.94 -6.94 -3.17
CA LEU A 210 10.41 -6.05 -4.20
C LEU A 210 9.44 -6.81 -5.10
N ILE A 211 8.24 -6.28 -5.28
CA ILE A 211 7.23 -6.80 -6.19
C ILE A 211 6.84 -5.66 -7.14
N VAL A 212 6.78 -5.93 -8.44
CA VAL A 212 6.32 -4.96 -9.44
C VAL A 212 5.08 -5.55 -10.10
N ARG A 213 4.00 -4.76 -10.15
CA ARG A 213 2.75 -5.16 -10.80
C ARG A 213 2.81 -4.79 -12.26
N ASN A 214 2.41 -5.71 -13.14
CA ASN A 214 2.34 -5.46 -14.57
C ASN A 214 1.21 -4.45 -14.85
N GLY A 215 1.59 -3.19 -15.00
CA GLY A 215 0.69 -2.07 -15.26
C GLY A 215 1.47 -0.76 -15.17
N ALA A 216 1.11 0.23 -15.98
CA ALA A 216 1.62 1.58 -15.77
C ALA A 216 1.04 2.12 -14.46
N SER A 217 1.83 2.88 -13.69
CA SER A 217 1.21 3.71 -12.65
C SER A 217 0.18 4.59 -13.34
N PRO A 218 -1.07 4.70 -12.81
CA PRO A 218 -1.97 5.73 -13.30
C PRO A 218 -1.22 7.06 -13.17
N ASP A 219 -1.18 7.85 -14.25
CA ASP A 219 -0.78 9.24 -14.15
C ASP A 219 -1.61 9.86 -13.03
N PRO A 220 -1.06 10.77 -12.20
CA PRO A 220 -1.83 11.44 -11.17
C PRO A 220 -2.97 12.21 -11.85
N VAL A 221 -4.13 11.59 -11.96
CA VAL A 221 -5.38 12.23 -12.38
C VAL A 221 -5.63 13.28 -11.32
N ASP A 222 -5.76 14.54 -11.75
CA ASP A 222 -6.01 15.73 -10.93
C ASP A 222 -6.73 15.36 -9.63
N ALA A 223 -5.97 15.24 -8.56
CA ALA A 223 -6.55 15.03 -7.24
C ALA A 223 -7.56 16.16 -7.04
N PRO A 224 -8.80 15.86 -6.60
CA PRO A 224 -9.75 16.92 -6.28
C PRO A 224 -9.03 17.90 -5.34
N PRO A 225 -9.06 19.21 -5.64
CA PRO A 225 -8.26 20.19 -4.90
C PRO A 225 -8.56 20.03 -3.42
N ALA A 226 -7.50 19.84 -2.63
CA ALA A 226 -7.61 19.83 -1.18
C ALA A 226 -8.42 21.06 -0.76
N GLU A 227 -9.55 20.84 -0.08
CA GLU A 227 -10.33 21.92 0.50
C GLU A 227 -9.38 22.77 1.33
N LYS A 228 -9.22 24.03 0.90
CA LYS A 228 -8.38 24.97 1.63
C LYS A 228 -8.95 25.08 3.05
N PRO A 229 -8.08 25.13 4.08
CA PRO A 229 -8.54 25.45 5.42
C PRO A 229 -9.27 26.78 5.35
N VAL A 230 -10.49 26.82 5.87
CA VAL A 230 -11.24 28.07 6.07
C VAL A 230 -10.39 28.93 6.98
N GLU A 231 -9.76 29.97 6.42
CA GLU A 231 -9.16 31.04 7.20
C GLU A 231 -10.30 31.71 7.98
N ASN A 232 -10.35 31.44 9.28
CA ASN A 232 -11.15 32.23 10.20
C ASN A 232 -10.50 33.61 10.27
N GLU A 233 -11.08 34.57 9.56
CA GLU A 233 -10.81 35.99 9.78
C GLU A 233 -11.29 36.33 11.21
N GLU A 234 -10.33 36.52 12.11
CA GLU A 234 -10.58 37.19 13.39
C GLU A 234 -10.91 38.66 13.10
N GLU A 235 -12.19 39.03 13.26
CA GLU A 235 -12.64 40.42 13.30
C GLU A 235 -12.02 41.13 14.52
N ASN A 236 -11.45 42.30 14.26
CA ASN A 236 -10.97 43.29 15.22
C ASN A 236 -11.92 44.49 15.24
#